data_AF-A0A942A1W0-F1
#
_entry.id   AF-A0A942A1W0-F1
#
_cell.length_a   1.000
_cell.length_b   1.000
_cell.length_c   1.000
_cell.angle_alpha   90.00
_cell.angle_beta   90.00
_cell.angle_gamma   90.00
#
_symmetry.space_group_name_H-M   'P 1'
#
loop_
_entity.id
_entity.type
_entity.pdbx_description
1 polymer ?
#
loop_
_entity_poly.entity_id
_entity_poly.type
_entity_poly.pdbx_seq_one_letter_code
_entity_poly.pdbx_strand_id
1 'polypeptide(L)'
;MLEEQIQKIVELRHDAPYAILGPHYVEAERALVIRAFLPWAERAYVLPAAGAGKREMQRFHPDGLFVARLPGVRELEYRLVAVDASGQTVTFHDPYAIHEPSFKSADGQALRRGTLESLFAKLGAHLRVKESVMGVNFVLWAPHASRVSVVGTFNQWDGRRHPMERHESGVWELFVPGLGLGELYKYEIRNAEGAVFLKTDPLAFQTEAYPKTAAFTCDLQRCHDWGDGPWMARTMDSPGWELPVTIHRITFDEDATGGPDRVASYGQLQDLVLPYLLERKLTHVELAFWAEGETVASYYAPNPRHGRPEELMAFIDACHRRDIGVILDWIPPLLPSEGQELTWFDGTRIYDADVPGQPGTLAFDLERPEVQNFLVTNALFWRQIYHVDALRT
;
A
#
# COMPACT_ATOMS: atom_id res chain seq x y z
N MET A 1 25.04 -22.34 3.04
CA MET A 1 24.46 -23.67 2.69
C MET A 1 22.93 -23.60 2.77
N LEU A 2 22.17 -24.50 2.12
CA LEU A 2 20.69 -24.52 2.18
C LEU A 2 20.16 -24.52 3.62
N GLU A 3 20.81 -25.24 4.54
CA GLU A 3 20.47 -25.28 5.97
C GLU A 3 20.52 -23.89 6.63
N GLU A 4 21.51 -23.07 6.27
CA GLU A 4 21.65 -21.71 6.80
C GLU A 4 20.50 -20.80 6.32
N GLN A 5 20.07 -20.97 5.07
CA GLN A 5 18.95 -20.21 4.52
C GLN A 5 17.62 -20.67 5.15
N ILE A 6 17.46 -21.98 5.37
CA ILE A 6 16.32 -22.53 6.14
C ILE A 6 16.30 -21.93 7.55
N GLN A 7 17.45 -21.86 8.22
CA GLN A 7 17.55 -21.27 9.55
C GLN A 7 17.14 -19.79 9.54
N LYS A 8 17.56 -19.02 8.52
CA LYS A 8 17.14 -17.62 8.36
C LYS A 8 15.63 -17.47 8.16
N ILE A 9 14.96 -18.40 7.47
CA ILE A 9 13.49 -18.39 7.36
C ILE A 9 12.84 -18.58 8.72
N VAL A 10 13.26 -19.63 9.45
CA VAL A 10 12.71 -19.97 10.77
C VAL A 10 12.92 -18.83 11.78
N GLU A 11 14.08 -18.20 11.76
CA GLU A 11 14.43 -17.08 12.64
C GLU A 11 13.90 -15.72 12.15
N LEU A 12 13.17 -15.68 11.04
CA LEU A 12 12.57 -14.46 10.47
C LEU A 12 13.61 -13.39 10.09
N ARG A 13 14.74 -13.84 9.52
CA ARG A 13 15.88 -13.00 9.10
C ARG A 13 16.20 -13.12 7.61
N HIS A 14 15.31 -13.74 6.84
CA HIS A 14 15.52 -13.98 5.41
C HIS A 14 14.96 -12.83 4.58
N ASP A 15 15.69 -12.43 3.54
CA ASP A 15 15.37 -11.34 2.61
C ASP A 15 14.91 -11.84 1.23
N ALA A 16 15.27 -13.06 0.82
CA ALA A 16 14.81 -13.68 -0.43
C ALA A 16 14.00 -15.00 -0.23
N PRO A 17 12.80 -14.97 0.37
CA PRO A 17 12.06 -16.19 0.73
C PRO A 17 11.73 -17.12 -0.44
N TYR A 18 11.57 -16.62 -1.68
CA TYR A 18 11.36 -17.46 -2.86
C TYR A 18 12.55 -18.39 -3.17
N ALA A 19 13.76 -18.06 -2.70
CA ALA A 19 14.92 -18.95 -2.84
C ALA A 19 14.77 -20.26 -2.05
N ILE A 20 13.85 -20.32 -1.09
CA ILE A 20 13.66 -21.45 -0.17
C ILE A 20 12.24 -21.99 -0.23
N LEU A 21 11.25 -21.11 -0.11
CA LEU A 21 9.82 -21.42 -0.08
C LEU A 21 9.27 -21.63 -1.48
N GLY A 22 8.11 -22.29 -1.57
CA GLY A 22 7.46 -22.61 -2.82
C GLY A 22 8.06 -23.83 -3.54
N PRO A 23 7.77 -24.00 -4.84
CA PRO A 23 8.18 -25.12 -5.66
C PRO A 23 9.59 -24.94 -6.23
N HIS A 24 10.46 -25.92 -6.02
CA HIS A 24 11.84 -25.96 -6.54
C HIS A 24 12.12 -27.30 -7.21
N TYR A 25 12.37 -27.31 -8.52
CA TYR A 25 12.80 -28.54 -9.19
C TYR A 25 14.29 -28.78 -8.95
N VAL A 26 14.62 -29.91 -8.31
CA VAL A 26 16.00 -30.29 -7.97
C VAL A 26 16.48 -31.33 -8.97
N GLU A 27 17.33 -30.92 -9.93
CA GLU A 27 17.77 -31.79 -11.04
C GLU A 27 18.50 -33.05 -10.53
N ALA A 28 19.32 -32.94 -9.49
CA ALA A 28 20.04 -34.07 -8.90
C ALA A 28 19.11 -35.15 -8.32
N GLU A 29 17.94 -34.74 -7.80
CA GLU A 29 16.92 -35.65 -7.26
C GLU A 29 15.86 -36.02 -8.31
N ARG A 30 15.87 -35.34 -9.48
CA ARG A 30 14.81 -35.39 -10.50
C ARG A 30 13.41 -35.28 -9.88
N ALA A 31 13.26 -34.34 -8.95
CA ALA A 31 12.07 -34.20 -8.13
C ALA A 31 11.70 -32.73 -7.93
N LEU A 32 10.40 -32.45 -7.89
CA LEU A 32 9.87 -31.17 -7.42
C LEU A 32 9.83 -31.18 -5.89
N VAL A 33 10.49 -30.21 -5.26
CA VAL A 33 10.51 -30.02 -3.81
C VAL A 33 9.69 -28.78 -3.48
N ILE A 34 8.59 -28.95 -2.75
CA ILE A 34 7.73 -27.85 -2.31
C ILE A 34 8.00 -27.62 -0.83
N ARG A 35 8.34 -26.37 -0.45
CA ARG A 35 8.58 -25.98 0.94
C ARG A 35 7.60 -24.89 1.38
N ALA A 36 6.98 -25.08 2.53
CA ALA A 36 6.04 -24.12 3.10
C ALA A 36 6.37 -23.87 4.57
N PHE A 37 6.48 -22.60 4.96
CA PHE A 37 6.64 -22.21 6.36
C PHE A 37 5.27 -21.82 6.95
N LEU A 38 4.74 -22.71 7.79
CA LEU A 38 3.40 -22.68 8.36
C LEU A 38 3.49 -22.84 9.88
N PRO A 39 3.92 -21.80 10.61
CA PRO A 39 4.23 -21.89 12.06
C PRO A 39 3.03 -22.23 12.93
N TRP A 40 1.81 -22.10 12.40
CA TRP A 40 0.55 -22.39 13.07
C TRP A 40 -0.01 -23.77 12.74
N ALA A 41 0.57 -24.49 11.78
CA ALA A 41 0.04 -25.76 11.31
C ALA A 41 0.62 -26.95 12.08
N GLU A 42 -0.24 -27.91 12.42
CA GLU A 42 0.14 -29.23 12.93
C GLU A 42 0.53 -30.17 11.78
N ARG A 43 -0.23 -30.13 10.68
CA ARG A 43 0.02 -30.93 9.48
C ARG A 43 -0.19 -30.08 8.24
N ALA A 44 0.58 -30.35 7.20
CA ALA A 44 0.46 -29.70 5.91
C ALA A 44 0.41 -30.72 4.77
N TYR A 45 -0.27 -30.37 3.69
CA TYR A 45 -0.39 -31.20 2.49
C TYR A 45 -0.30 -30.33 1.24
N VAL A 46 0.23 -30.92 0.17
CA VAL A 46 0.10 -30.41 -1.19
C VAL A 46 -1.15 -31.03 -1.83
N LEU A 47 -2.05 -30.21 -2.34
CA LEU A 47 -3.24 -30.61 -3.07
C LEU A 47 -3.08 -30.25 -4.57
N PRO A 48 -2.73 -31.21 -5.43
CA PRO A 48 -2.65 -31.01 -6.88
C PRO A 48 -3.99 -30.55 -7.48
N ALA A 49 -3.95 -29.60 -8.40
CA ALA A 49 -5.15 -29.13 -9.12
C ALA A 49 -5.82 -30.24 -9.94
N ALA A 50 -5.03 -31.17 -10.49
CA ALA A 50 -5.49 -32.29 -11.32
C ALA A 50 -6.21 -33.42 -10.55
N GLY A 51 -6.53 -33.25 -9.26
CA GLY A 51 -7.37 -34.18 -8.50
C GLY A 51 -6.70 -35.47 -8.01
N ALA A 52 -5.38 -35.58 -8.07
CA ALA A 52 -4.61 -36.78 -7.68
C ALA A 52 -4.55 -37.07 -6.16
N GLY A 53 -5.46 -36.50 -5.36
CA GLY A 53 -5.48 -36.57 -3.90
C GLY A 53 -4.40 -35.68 -3.24
N LYS A 54 -4.62 -35.34 -1.95
CA LYS A 54 -3.63 -34.55 -1.18
C LYS A 54 -2.44 -35.42 -0.78
N ARG A 55 -1.23 -34.85 -0.85
CA ARG A 55 0.04 -35.49 -0.46
C ARG A 55 0.56 -34.83 0.80
N GLU A 56 0.79 -35.61 1.85
CA GLU A 56 1.30 -35.08 3.12
C GLU A 56 2.71 -34.52 2.98
N MET A 57 2.95 -33.37 3.59
CA MET A 57 4.26 -32.75 3.70
C MET A 57 4.92 -33.22 4.99
N GLN A 58 6.19 -33.58 4.91
CA GLN A 58 6.98 -33.91 6.10
C GLN A 58 7.30 -32.62 6.87
N ARG A 59 7.06 -32.60 8.19
CA ARG A 59 7.58 -31.54 9.05
C ARG A 59 9.11 -31.66 9.12
N PHE A 60 9.80 -30.70 8.50
CA PHE A 60 11.27 -30.65 8.43
C PHE A 60 11.88 -29.88 9.60
N HIS A 61 11.17 -28.86 10.11
CA HIS A 61 11.58 -28.11 11.31
C HIS A 61 10.42 -28.02 12.32
N PRO A 62 10.66 -28.13 13.64
CA PRO A 62 9.61 -28.04 14.67
C PRO A 62 8.77 -26.76 14.56
N ASP A 63 9.39 -25.63 14.22
CA ASP A 63 8.74 -24.31 14.09
C ASP A 63 7.82 -24.17 12.86
N GLY A 64 7.51 -25.26 12.17
CA GLY A 64 6.49 -25.29 11.12
C GLY A 64 7.02 -25.17 9.70
N LEU A 65 8.27 -25.54 9.44
CA LEU A 65 8.74 -25.73 8.06
C LEU A 65 8.36 -27.13 7.58
N PHE A 66 7.58 -27.20 6.51
CA PHE A 66 7.11 -28.43 5.89
C PHE A 66 7.69 -28.61 4.48
N VAL A 67 7.96 -29.86 4.10
CA VAL A 67 8.54 -30.21 2.80
C VAL A 67 7.79 -31.37 2.16
N ALA A 68 7.36 -31.21 0.91
CA ALA A 68 6.94 -32.31 0.05
C ALA A 68 8.00 -32.55 -1.02
N ARG A 69 8.37 -33.82 -1.24
CA ARG A 69 9.23 -34.24 -2.34
C ARG A 69 8.41 -35.06 -3.33
N LEU A 70 8.41 -34.67 -4.59
CA LEU A 70 7.60 -35.27 -5.65
C LEU A 70 8.52 -35.76 -6.79
N PRO A 71 9.02 -37.00 -6.70
CA PRO A 71 9.89 -37.58 -7.73
C PRO A 71 9.22 -37.63 -9.10
N GLY A 72 9.97 -37.30 -10.16
CA GLY A 72 9.51 -37.32 -11.55
C GLY A 72 8.57 -36.19 -11.95
N VAL A 73 8.16 -35.33 -11.01
CA VAL A 73 7.37 -34.12 -11.28
C VAL A 73 8.32 -32.96 -11.56
N ARG A 74 8.10 -32.24 -12.66
CA ARG A 74 8.85 -31.02 -13.00
C ARG A 74 8.16 -29.76 -12.52
N GLU A 75 6.88 -29.65 -12.84
CA GLU A 75 6.02 -28.52 -12.49
C GLU A 75 4.69 -29.07 -11.98
N LEU A 76 4.02 -28.30 -11.13
CA LEU A 76 2.75 -28.67 -10.54
C LEU A 76 1.94 -27.43 -10.22
N GLU A 77 0.69 -27.37 -10.68
CA GLU A 77 -0.32 -26.47 -10.11
C GLU A 77 -0.91 -27.11 -8.85
N TYR A 78 -0.88 -26.40 -7.73
CA TYR A 78 -1.35 -26.93 -6.45
C TYR A 78 -1.90 -25.84 -5.53
N ARG A 79 -2.57 -26.30 -4.47
CA ARG A 79 -2.87 -25.53 -3.27
C ARG A 79 -2.23 -26.20 -2.07
N LEU A 80 -1.97 -25.43 -1.03
CA LEU A 80 -1.59 -25.95 0.26
C LEU A 80 -2.85 -26.21 1.08
N VAL A 81 -2.81 -27.29 1.87
CA VAL A 81 -3.81 -27.61 2.87
C VAL A 81 -3.09 -27.68 4.20
N ALA A 82 -3.47 -26.83 5.16
CA ALA A 82 -2.90 -26.82 6.49
C ALA A 82 -3.97 -27.17 7.52
N VAL A 83 -3.59 -27.94 8.52
CA VAL A 83 -4.45 -28.38 9.63
C VAL A 83 -3.86 -27.84 10.91
N ASP A 84 -4.65 -27.09 11.68
CA ASP A 84 -4.22 -26.54 12.97
C ASP A 84 -4.35 -27.55 14.13
N ALA A 85 -4.01 -27.11 15.34
CA ALA A 85 -4.08 -27.93 16.55
C ALA A 85 -5.51 -28.35 16.94
N SER A 86 -6.54 -27.64 16.47
CA SER A 86 -7.95 -27.98 16.69
C SER A 86 -8.48 -29.00 15.67
N GLY A 87 -7.69 -29.30 14.63
CA GLY A 87 -8.11 -30.12 13.49
C GLY A 87 -8.83 -29.32 12.40
N GLN A 88 -8.95 -27.99 12.54
CA GLN A 88 -9.50 -27.15 11.49
C GLN A 88 -8.56 -27.14 10.29
N THR A 89 -9.14 -27.28 9.10
CA THR A 89 -8.40 -27.35 7.85
C THR A 89 -8.63 -26.10 7.01
N VAL A 90 -7.56 -25.51 6.50
CA VAL A 90 -7.62 -24.37 5.57
C VAL A 90 -6.89 -24.77 4.28
N THR A 91 -7.53 -24.50 3.13
CA THR A 91 -6.94 -24.70 1.80
C THR A 91 -6.72 -23.35 1.13
N PHE A 92 -5.52 -23.09 0.64
CA PHE A 92 -5.13 -21.79 0.08
C PHE A 92 -4.06 -21.95 -1.00
N HIS A 93 -3.93 -20.96 -1.88
CA HIS A 93 -2.82 -20.90 -2.83
C HIS A 93 -1.51 -20.61 -2.10
N ASP A 94 -0.41 -21.25 -2.50
CA ASP A 94 0.91 -20.95 -1.93
C ASP A 94 1.39 -19.56 -2.41
N PRO A 95 1.63 -18.58 -1.51
CA PRO A 95 2.17 -17.28 -1.88
C PRO A 95 3.52 -17.35 -2.60
N TYR A 96 4.31 -18.40 -2.34
CA TYR A 96 5.65 -18.58 -2.91
C TYR A 96 5.66 -19.49 -4.14
N ALA A 97 4.50 -19.93 -4.63
CA ALA A 97 4.40 -20.63 -5.91
C ALA A 97 4.35 -19.69 -7.11
N ILE A 98 3.91 -18.45 -6.92
CA ILE A 98 3.71 -17.48 -8.00
C ILE A 98 4.81 -16.42 -7.91
N HIS A 99 5.95 -16.67 -8.56
CA HIS A 99 7.08 -15.75 -8.59
C HIS A 99 7.14 -14.94 -9.89
N GLU A 100 6.27 -13.94 -9.98
CA GLU A 100 6.23 -13.00 -11.09
C GLU A 100 6.38 -11.57 -10.54
N PRO A 101 7.62 -11.09 -10.28
CA PRO A 101 7.85 -9.77 -9.69
C PRO A 101 7.33 -8.66 -10.60
N SER A 102 6.49 -7.79 -10.05
CA SER A 102 5.95 -6.64 -10.77
C SER A 102 6.93 -5.47 -10.81
N PHE A 103 7.82 -5.40 -9.81
CA PHE A 103 8.84 -4.37 -9.70
C PHE A 103 10.13 -4.85 -10.36
N LYS A 104 10.58 -4.15 -11.40
CA LYS A 104 11.74 -4.54 -12.21
C LYS A 104 12.99 -3.76 -11.82
N SER A 105 14.17 -4.26 -12.22
CA SER A 105 15.45 -3.56 -12.01
C SER A 105 15.43 -2.12 -12.57
N ALA A 106 14.81 -1.91 -13.73
CA ALA A 106 14.63 -0.58 -14.32
C ALA A 106 13.77 0.35 -13.44
N ASP A 107 12.70 -0.16 -12.83
CA ASP A 107 11.86 0.58 -11.88
C ASP A 107 12.70 0.99 -10.66
N GLY A 108 13.56 0.08 -10.16
CA GLY A 108 14.48 0.36 -9.06
C GLY A 108 15.53 1.42 -9.36
N GLN A 109 16.08 1.43 -10.57
CA GLN A 109 17.00 2.49 -11.02
C GLN A 109 16.29 3.84 -11.16
N ALA A 110 15.05 3.84 -11.66
CA ALA A 110 14.25 5.05 -11.76
C ALA A 110 13.92 5.61 -10.37
N LEU A 111 13.54 4.76 -9.41
CA LEU A 111 13.27 5.16 -8.02
C LEU A 111 14.49 5.87 -7.40
N ARG A 112 15.67 5.24 -7.47
CA ARG A 112 16.92 5.82 -6.93
C ARG A 112 17.34 7.15 -7.57
N ARG A 113 16.91 7.41 -8.81
CA ARG A 113 17.14 8.69 -9.50
C ARG A 113 16.04 9.71 -9.24
N GLY A 114 14.98 9.31 -8.55
CA GLY A 114 13.80 10.11 -8.32
C GLY A 114 12.92 10.31 -9.56
N THR A 115 12.99 9.38 -10.53
CA THR A 115 12.32 9.47 -11.83
C THR A 115 11.36 8.31 -12.10
N LEU A 116 10.93 7.57 -11.07
CA LEU A 116 9.94 6.51 -11.23
C LEU A 116 8.58 7.16 -11.51
N GLU A 117 8.17 7.09 -12.78
CA GLU A 117 6.85 7.53 -13.22
C GLU A 117 5.76 6.68 -12.55
N SER A 118 4.68 7.34 -12.12
CA SER A 118 3.53 6.68 -11.48
C SER A 118 3.95 5.76 -10.34
N LEU A 119 4.83 6.24 -9.46
CA LEU A 119 5.34 5.50 -8.29
C LEU A 119 4.20 4.84 -7.49
N PHE A 120 3.07 5.51 -7.30
CA PHE A 120 1.88 4.96 -6.63
C PHE A 120 1.17 3.82 -7.36
N ALA A 121 1.38 3.63 -8.67
CA ALA A 121 0.88 2.48 -9.41
C ALA A 121 1.80 1.25 -9.29
N LYS A 122 3.04 1.46 -8.81
CA LYS A 122 4.10 0.45 -8.68
C LYS A 122 4.32 0.01 -7.23
N LEU A 123 4.30 0.97 -6.30
CA LEU A 123 4.41 0.76 -4.87
C LEU A 123 3.02 0.76 -4.21
N GLY A 124 2.92 0.20 -3.01
CA GLY A 124 1.68 0.05 -2.26
C GLY A 124 1.03 -1.32 -2.45
N ALA A 125 -0.25 -1.43 -2.09
CA ALA A 125 -1.05 -2.63 -2.25
C ALA A 125 -1.97 -2.55 -3.48
N HIS A 126 -1.82 -3.51 -4.40
CA HIS A 126 -2.49 -3.48 -5.69
C HIS A 126 -3.17 -4.81 -6.01
N LEU A 127 -4.46 -4.78 -6.35
CA LEU A 127 -5.14 -5.95 -6.89
C LEU A 127 -4.49 -6.33 -8.25
N ARG A 128 -4.11 -7.59 -8.38
CA ARG A 128 -3.46 -8.15 -9.58
C ARG A 128 -3.98 -9.56 -9.85
N VAL A 129 -3.87 -9.96 -11.11
CA VAL A 129 -4.04 -11.35 -11.52
C VAL A 129 -2.68 -11.83 -12.01
N LYS A 130 -2.11 -12.84 -11.33
CA LYS A 130 -0.86 -13.50 -11.71
C LYS A 130 -1.12 -14.99 -11.85
N GLU A 131 -0.66 -15.60 -12.94
CA GLU A 131 -0.94 -17.01 -13.26
C GLU A 131 -2.42 -17.40 -13.12
N SER A 132 -3.34 -16.55 -13.60
CA SER A 132 -4.80 -16.71 -13.48
C SER A 132 -5.37 -16.72 -12.06
N VAL A 133 -4.56 -16.40 -11.04
CA VAL A 133 -4.99 -16.25 -9.65
C VAL A 133 -5.09 -14.77 -9.31
N MET A 134 -6.26 -14.35 -8.85
CA MET A 134 -6.45 -13.01 -8.31
C MET A 134 -5.83 -12.93 -6.92
N GLY A 135 -5.20 -11.81 -6.60
CA GLY A 135 -4.65 -11.53 -5.28
C GLY A 135 -4.18 -10.09 -5.16
N VAL A 136 -3.53 -9.76 -4.06
CA VAL A 136 -2.95 -8.43 -3.84
C VAL A 136 -1.44 -8.52 -3.89
N ASN A 137 -0.85 -7.65 -4.70
CA ASN A 137 0.59 -7.46 -4.74
C ASN A 137 0.97 -6.30 -3.83
N PHE A 138 1.79 -6.56 -2.82
CA PHE A 138 2.32 -5.59 -1.88
C PHE A 138 3.73 -5.23 -2.26
N VAL A 139 4.04 -3.94 -2.34
CA VAL A 139 5.36 -3.45 -2.74
C VAL A 139 5.75 -2.26 -1.85
N LEU A 140 6.84 -2.38 -1.10
CA LEU A 140 7.28 -1.39 -0.11
C LEU A 140 8.73 -0.96 -0.32
N TRP A 141 9.02 0.33 -0.30
CA TRP A 141 10.39 0.83 -0.21
C TRP A 141 10.84 0.91 1.26
N ALA A 142 11.84 0.09 1.64
CA ALA A 142 12.42 0.02 2.98
C ALA A 142 13.88 -0.48 2.88
N PRO A 143 14.80 0.34 2.35
CA PRO A 143 16.11 -0.11 1.90
C PRO A 143 17.03 -0.65 2.99
N HIS A 144 16.87 -0.19 4.24
CA HIS A 144 17.68 -0.57 5.39
C HIS A 144 17.03 -1.64 6.28
N ALA A 145 15.79 -2.05 5.97
CA ALA A 145 15.18 -3.19 6.65
C ALA A 145 16.00 -4.46 6.42
N SER A 146 16.09 -5.32 7.44
CA SER A 146 16.65 -6.67 7.32
C SER A 146 15.59 -7.71 6.95
N ARG A 147 14.31 -7.44 7.23
CA ARG A 147 13.17 -8.26 6.82
C ARG A 147 11.88 -7.44 6.85
N VAL A 148 11.05 -7.60 5.84
CA VAL A 148 9.68 -7.06 5.82
C VAL A 148 8.69 -8.22 5.66
N SER A 149 7.58 -8.16 6.37
CA SER A 149 6.43 -9.06 6.19
C SER A 149 5.16 -8.24 6.03
N VAL A 150 4.22 -8.68 5.19
CA VAL A 150 2.87 -8.11 5.19
C VAL A 150 2.03 -8.79 6.27
N VAL A 151 1.37 -8.00 7.11
CA VAL A 151 0.54 -8.48 8.23
C VAL A 151 -0.84 -7.88 8.14
N GLY A 152 -1.86 -8.63 8.54
CA GLY A 152 -3.24 -8.17 8.45
C GLY A 152 -4.25 -9.17 8.99
N THR A 153 -5.53 -8.87 8.80
CA THR A 153 -6.66 -9.75 9.19
C THR A 153 -6.50 -11.16 8.62
N PHE A 154 -6.16 -11.27 7.34
CA PHE A 154 -5.97 -12.53 6.60
C PHE A 154 -4.89 -13.46 7.17
N ASN A 155 -3.97 -12.94 7.98
CA ASN A 155 -2.91 -13.72 8.61
C ASN A 155 -2.83 -13.59 10.13
N GLN A 156 -3.87 -13.04 10.75
CA GLN A 156 -3.96 -12.79 12.20
C GLN A 156 -2.83 -11.89 12.73
N TRP A 157 -2.38 -10.95 11.90
CA TRP A 157 -1.28 -10.04 12.23
C TRP A 157 0.06 -10.74 12.54
N ASP A 158 0.27 -11.96 12.03
CA ASP A 158 1.48 -12.75 12.28
C ASP A 158 2.52 -12.56 11.16
N GLY A 159 3.57 -11.79 11.44
CA GLY A 159 4.67 -11.48 10.52
C GLY A 159 5.51 -12.68 10.08
N ARG A 160 5.30 -13.86 10.66
CA ARG A 160 5.97 -15.09 10.23
C ARG A 160 5.38 -15.68 8.96
N ARG A 161 4.13 -15.34 8.64
CA ARG A 161 3.34 -16.05 7.62
C ARG A 161 3.54 -15.55 6.19
N HIS A 162 3.88 -14.26 6.03
CA HIS A 162 4.01 -13.63 4.71
C HIS A 162 5.25 -12.72 4.62
N PRO A 163 6.48 -13.26 4.83
CA PRO A 163 7.71 -12.51 4.56
C PRO A 163 7.83 -12.13 3.07
N MET A 164 8.27 -10.91 2.82
CA MET A 164 8.44 -10.33 1.49
C MET A 164 9.85 -10.57 0.96
N GLU A 165 10.02 -10.48 -0.36
CA GLU A 165 11.32 -10.57 -1.04
C GLU A 165 11.91 -9.19 -1.29
N ARG A 166 13.18 -9.02 -0.94
CA ARG A 166 13.97 -7.81 -1.14
C ARG A 166 14.61 -7.81 -2.53
N HIS A 167 14.29 -6.79 -3.30
CA HIS A 167 14.98 -6.41 -4.53
C HIS A 167 16.28 -5.67 -4.23
N GLU A 168 17.22 -5.66 -5.19
CA GLU A 168 18.47 -4.91 -5.07
C GLU A 168 18.26 -3.43 -4.76
N SER A 169 17.17 -2.84 -5.26
CA SER A 169 16.77 -1.45 -5.03
C SER A 169 16.41 -1.11 -3.57
N GLY A 170 16.27 -2.10 -2.70
CA GLY A 170 15.75 -1.91 -1.34
C GLY A 170 14.21 -1.88 -1.29
N VAL A 171 13.56 -2.25 -2.39
CA VAL A 171 12.12 -2.48 -2.46
C VAL A 171 11.82 -3.91 -2.06
N TRP A 172 10.76 -4.11 -1.29
CA TRP A 172 10.25 -5.40 -0.83
C TRP A 172 8.96 -5.72 -1.58
N GLU A 173 8.78 -6.96 -2.02
CA GLU A 173 7.59 -7.38 -2.77
C GLU A 173 7.05 -8.74 -2.30
N LEU A 174 5.72 -8.87 -2.27
CA LEU A 174 5.05 -10.15 -2.14
C LEU A 174 3.67 -10.11 -2.82
N PHE A 175 3.35 -11.16 -3.57
CA PHE A 175 1.99 -11.42 -4.03
C PHE A 175 1.28 -12.37 -3.07
N VAL A 176 0.13 -11.95 -2.54
CA VAL A 176 -0.70 -12.79 -1.67
C VAL A 176 -1.93 -13.25 -2.48
N PRO A 177 -1.95 -14.50 -2.95
CA PRO A 177 -3.03 -15.02 -3.78
C PRO A 177 -4.31 -15.20 -2.97
N GLY A 178 -5.46 -14.96 -3.62
CA GLY A 178 -6.79 -15.06 -3.02
C GLY A 178 -7.17 -13.89 -2.11
N LEU A 179 -6.26 -12.93 -1.86
CA LEU A 179 -6.58 -11.74 -1.08
C LEU A 179 -7.40 -10.75 -1.92
N GLY A 180 -8.44 -10.17 -1.31
CA GLY A 180 -9.36 -9.22 -1.95
C GLY A 180 -9.14 -7.77 -1.53
N LEU A 181 -10.10 -6.92 -1.92
CA LEU A 181 -10.22 -5.54 -1.46
C LEU A 181 -10.88 -5.47 -0.08
N GLY A 182 -10.62 -4.39 0.67
CA GLY A 182 -11.16 -4.14 2.00
C GLY A 182 -10.42 -4.83 3.14
N GLU A 183 -9.30 -5.49 2.86
CA GLU A 183 -8.50 -6.19 3.87
C GLU A 183 -7.61 -5.20 4.62
N LEU A 184 -7.59 -5.32 5.95
CA LEU A 184 -6.72 -4.52 6.81
C LEU A 184 -5.30 -5.08 6.76
N TYR A 185 -4.33 -4.21 6.54
CA TYR A 185 -2.92 -4.59 6.54
C TYR A 185 -1.97 -3.50 7.06
N LYS A 186 -0.77 -3.95 7.44
CA LYS A 186 0.43 -3.16 7.72
C LYS A 186 1.66 -3.94 7.26
N TYR A 187 2.82 -3.30 7.35
CA TYR A 187 4.11 -3.97 7.23
C TYR A 187 4.74 -4.20 8.60
N GLU A 188 5.14 -5.43 8.89
CA GLU A 188 6.00 -5.75 10.02
C GLU A 188 7.46 -5.68 9.57
N ILE A 189 8.15 -4.65 10.01
CA ILE A 189 9.53 -4.37 9.59
C ILE A 189 10.48 -4.77 10.72
N ARG A 190 11.54 -5.48 10.35
CA ARG A 190 12.70 -5.74 11.21
C ARG A 190 13.87 -4.93 10.69
N ASN A 191 14.43 -4.06 11.52
CA ASN A 191 15.60 -3.26 11.14
C ASN A 191 16.91 -4.08 11.17
N ALA A 192 18.04 -3.45 10.86
CA ALA A 192 19.36 -4.09 10.88
C ALA A 192 19.78 -4.58 12.28
N GLU A 193 19.37 -3.86 13.33
CA GLU A 193 19.66 -4.18 14.74
C GLU A 193 18.74 -5.30 15.29
N GLY A 194 17.70 -5.68 14.55
CA GLY A 194 16.77 -6.74 14.89
C GLY A 194 15.53 -6.31 15.67
N ALA A 195 15.32 -5.01 15.89
CA ALA A 195 14.07 -4.48 16.41
C ALA A 195 12.94 -4.68 15.40
N VAL A 196 11.75 -5.02 15.89
CA VAL A 196 10.57 -5.32 15.08
C VAL A 196 9.44 -4.35 15.43
N PHE A 197 8.81 -3.75 14.43
CA PHE A 197 7.72 -2.80 14.61
C PHE A 197 6.79 -2.79 13.39
N LEU A 198 5.61 -2.21 13.57
CA LEU A 198 4.59 -2.10 12.53
C LEU A 198 4.60 -0.73 11.89
N LYS A 199 4.47 -0.69 10.55
CA LYS A 199 4.33 0.53 9.76
C LYS A 199 3.10 0.49 8.87
N THR A 200 2.39 1.62 8.82
CA THR A 200 1.36 1.89 7.80
C THR A 200 2.02 1.97 6.44
N ASP A 201 1.31 1.54 5.39
CA ASP A 201 1.80 1.71 4.03
C ASP A 201 1.87 3.22 3.67
N PRO A 202 3.05 3.77 3.33
CA PRO A 202 3.19 5.17 2.91
C PRO A 202 2.34 5.54 1.70
N LEU A 203 1.96 4.55 0.90
CA LEU A 203 1.16 4.64 -0.31
C LEU A 203 -0.22 3.99 -0.17
N ALA A 204 -0.72 3.86 1.07
CA ALA A 204 -2.09 3.41 1.31
C ALA A 204 -3.08 4.35 0.63
N PHE A 205 -3.95 3.82 -0.22
CA PHE A 205 -5.06 4.57 -0.83
C PHE A 205 -6.25 4.80 0.12
N GLN A 206 -6.28 4.06 1.22
CA GLN A 206 -7.26 4.20 2.28
C GLN A 206 -6.67 3.66 3.58
N THR A 207 -6.95 4.33 4.70
CA THR A 207 -6.52 3.91 6.03
C THR A 207 -7.67 3.95 7.01
N GLU A 208 -7.50 3.30 8.16
CA GLU A 208 -8.36 3.55 9.31
C GLU A 208 -8.22 5.00 9.79
N ALA A 209 -9.27 5.52 10.43
CA ALA A 209 -9.20 6.78 11.14
C ALA A 209 -8.40 6.61 12.45
N TYR A 210 -7.53 7.57 12.73
CA TYR A 210 -6.74 7.62 13.96
C TYR A 210 -7.65 7.56 15.21
N PRO A 211 -7.27 6.83 16.29
CA PRO A 211 -5.94 6.29 16.62
C PRO A 211 -5.57 4.97 15.96
N LYS A 212 -6.46 4.39 15.15
CA LYS A 212 -6.12 3.21 14.36
C LYS A 212 -5.37 3.63 13.10
N THR A 213 -4.47 2.77 12.63
CA THR A 213 -3.50 3.14 11.58
C THR A 213 -3.27 2.05 10.54
N ALA A 214 -4.11 1.01 10.46
CA ALA A 214 -3.96 0.05 9.38
C ALA A 214 -4.41 0.65 8.04
N ALA A 215 -3.79 0.17 6.96
CA ALA A 215 -4.21 0.46 5.60
C ALA A 215 -5.27 -0.56 5.15
N PHE A 216 -6.09 -0.19 4.18
CA PHE A 216 -7.02 -1.10 3.49
C PHE A 216 -6.49 -1.42 2.10
N THR A 217 -6.63 -2.67 1.66
CA THR A 217 -6.47 -3.00 0.25
C THR A 217 -7.60 -2.33 -0.55
N CYS A 218 -7.27 -1.43 -1.47
CA CYS A 218 -8.26 -0.60 -2.16
C CYS A 218 -7.91 -0.49 -3.65
N ASP A 219 -8.93 -0.34 -4.50
CA ASP A 219 -8.79 -0.11 -5.93
C ASP A 219 -9.54 1.15 -6.32
N LEU A 220 -8.84 2.29 -6.26
CA LEU A 220 -9.41 3.61 -6.55
C LEU A 220 -9.96 3.73 -7.97
N GLN A 221 -9.45 2.95 -8.93
CA GLN A 221 -9.95 2.99 -10.31
C GLN A 221 -11.37 2.46 -10.45
N ARG A 222 -11.86 1.71 -9.46
CA ARG A 222 -13.21 1.14 -9.43
C ARG A 222 -14.14 1.84 -8.44
N CYS A 223 -13.67 2.88 -7.78
CA CYS A 223 -14.42 3.58 -6.73
C CYS A 223 -15.44 4.58 -7.29
N HIS A 224 -15.19 5.19 -8.45
CA HIS A 224 -16.06 6.23 -9.04
C HIS A 224 -16.03 6.22 -10.56
N ASP A 225 -17.18 6.48 -11.19
CA ASP A 225 -17.31 6.66 -12.64
C ASP A 225 -17.42 8.16 -12.96
N TRP A 226 -16.38 8.72 -13.57
CA TRP A 226 -16.22 10.16 -13.77
C TRP A 226 -17.08 10.68 -14.92
N GLY A 227 -17.78 11.80 -14.69
CA GLY A 227 -18.60 12.50 -15.69
C GLY A 227 -18.00 13.84 -16.15
N ASP A 228 -16.75 14.12 -15.78
CA ASP A 228 -16.08 15.41 -15.97
C ASP A 228 -15.16 15.47 -17.20
N GLY A 229 -15.25 14.51 -18.11
CA GLY A 229 -14.46 14.46 -19.34
C GLY A 229 -14.37 15.80 -20.10
N PRO A 230 -15.47 16.57 -20.29
CA PRO A 230 -15.42 17.89 -20.92
C PRO A 230 -14.59 18.94 -20.15
N TRP A 231 -14.56 18.88 -18.82
CA TRP A 231 -13.72 19.75 -17.99
C TRP A 231 -12.25 19.36 -18.13
N MET A 232 -11.94 18.08 -17.97
CA MET A 232 -10.57 17.57 -18.05
C MET A 232 -9.94 17.72 -19.44
N ALA A 233 -10.77 17.69 -20.50
CA ALA A 233 -10.33 17.91 -21.88
C ALA A 233 -10.20 19.38 -22.26
N ARG A 234 -10.52 20.32 -21.37
CA ARG A 234 -10.48 21.76 -21.66
C ARG A 234 -9.02 22.20 -21.83
N THR A 235 -8.62 22.40 -23.08
CA THR A 235 -7.43 23.19 -23.40
C THR A 235 -7.80 24.66 -23.22
N MET A 236 -7.16 25.35 -22.29
CA MET A 236 -7.32 26.80 -22.18
C MET A 236 -6.31 27.49 -23.09
N ASP A 237 -6.82 28.25 -24.07
CA ASP A 237 -6.01 29.08 -24.95
C ASP A 237 -5.30 30.21 -24.18
N SER A 238 -5.85 30.60 -23.03
CA SER A 238 -5.24 31.52 -22.07
C SER A 238 -4.71 30.77 -20.85
N PRO A 239 -3.55 31.17 -20.30
CA PRO A 239 -3.07 30.65 -19.03
C PRO A 239 -4.11 30.87 -17.90
N GLY A 240 -4.27 29.90 -17.01
CA GLY A 240 -5.27 29.99 -15.93
C GLY A 240 -5.13 31.19 -14.99
N TRP A 241 -3.94 31.78 -14.89
CA TRP A 241 -3.69 33.01 -14.11
C TRP A 241 -4.28 34.28 -14.73
N GLU A 242 -4.75 34.23 -15.98
CA GLU A 242 -5.45 35.32 -16.65
C GLU A 242 -6.98 35.26 -16.48
N LEU A 243 -7.51 34.13 -15.97
CA LEU A 243 -8.93 33.97 -15.71
C LEU A 243 -9.32 34.53 -14.34
N PRO A 244 -10.58 34.98 -14.16
CA PRO A 244 -11.07 35.39 -12.86
C PRO A 244 -11.07 34.21 -11.87
N VAL A 245 -10.32 34.36 -10.79
CA VAL A 245 -10.24 33.37 -9.70
C VAL A 245 -10.90 33.93 -8.45
N THR A 246 -12.00 33.31 -8.03
CA THR A 246 -12.67 33.58 -6.75
C THR A 246 -12.82 32.25 -6.03
N ILE A 247 -12.12 32.12 -4.92
CA ILE A 247 -11.97 30.87 -4.18
C ILE A 247 -12.84 30.91 -2.93
N HIS A 248 -13.50 29.81 -2.64
CA HIS A 248 -14.15 29.56 -1.36
C HIS A 248 -13.46 28.43 -0.62
N ARG A 249 -12.90 28.72 0.55
CA ARG A 249 -12.20 27.73 1.37
C ARG A 249 -13.17 27.05 2.32
N ILE A 250 -13.06 25.73 2.41
CA ILE A 250 -13.82 24.92 3.36
C ILE A 250 -12.89 24.18 4.31
N THR A 251 -13.33 23.99 5.54
CA THR A 251 -12.65 23.16 6.53
C THR A 251 -13.54 21.98 6.96
N PHE A 252 -12.91 20.92 7.46
CA PHE A 252 -13.62 19.76 7.98
C PHE A 252 -13.52 19.70 9.51
N ASP A 253 -14.61 19.34 10.16
CA ASP A 253 -14.74 19.26 11.61
C ASP A 253 -15.85 18.26 11.96
N GLU A 254 -15.51 17.16 12.63
CA GLU A 254 -16.45 16.05 12.89
C GLU A 254 -17.70 16.50 13.68
N ASP A 255 -17.57 17.56 14.49
CA ASP A 255 -18.66 18.14 15.29
C ASP A 255 -19.44 19.23 14.54
N ALA A 256 -19.12 19.49 13.26
CA ALA A 256 -19.80 20.51 12.48
C ALA A 256 -21.27 20.19 12.26
N THR A 257 -22.13 21.17 12.56
CA THR A 257 -23.57 21.11 12.26
C THR A 257 -23.89 21.28 10.77
N GLY A 258 -22.87 21.57 9.95
CA GLY A 258 -22.94 21.71 8.49
C GLY A 258 -23.19 23.15 8.03
N GLY A 259 -22.45 23.57 7.01
CA GLY A 259 -22.60 24.87 6.36
C GLY A 259 -21.64 25.01 5.18
N PRO A 260 -21.71 26.11 4.41
CA PRO A 260 -20.87 26.30 3.23
C PRO A 260 -19.38 26.45 3.57
N ASP A 261 -19.04 26.90 4.78
CA ASP A 261 -17.65 27.14 5.21
C ASP A 261 -17.03 25.94 5.94
N ARG A 262 -17.88 25.07 6.52
CA ARG A 262 -17.45 23.96 7.39
C ARG A 262 -18.42 22.80 7.33
N VAL A 263 -17.90 21.61 7.06
CA VAL A 263 -18.68 20.36 6.97
C VAL A 263 -18.07 19.26 7.86
N ALA A 264 -18.87 18.27 8.22
CA ALA A 264 -18.40 17.11 8.98
C ALA A 264 -17.81 16.02 8.09
N SER A 265 -18.33 15.86 6.87
CA SER A 265 -17.92 14.79 5.96
C SER A 265 -17.97 15.19 4.49
N TYR A 266 -17.26 14.43 3.65
CA TYR A 266 -17.27 14.56 2.19
C TYR A 266 -18.67 14.42 1.61
N GLY A 267 -19.50 13.56 2.20
CA GLY A 267 -20.89 13.36 1.79
C GLY A 267 -21.78 14.61 1.88
N GLN A 268 -21.42 15.59 2.72
CA GLN A 268 -22.17 16.84 2.85
C GLN A 268 -21.80 17.91 1.81
N LEU A 269 -20.68 17.74 1.10
CA LEU A 269 -20.12 18.78 0.23
C LEU A 269 -21.05 19.14 -0.92
N GLN A 270 -21.66 18.14 -1.57
CA GLN A 270 -22.57 18.37 -2.69
C GLN A 270 -23.86 19.08 -2.28
N ASP A 271 -24.36 18.83 -1.08
CA ASP A 271 -25.64 19.39 -0.62
C ASP A 271 -25.49 20.76 0.03
N LEU A 272 -24.37 21.01 0.71
CA LEU A 272 -24.17 22.24 1.49
C LEU A 272 -23.23 23.24 0.81
N VAL A 273 -22.18 22.77 0.15
CA VAL A 273 -21.13 23.64 -0.41
C VAL A 273 -21.44 23.96 -1.87
N LEU A 274 -21.67 22.96 -2.72
CA LEU A 274 -21.88 23.19 -4.16
C LEU A 274 -23.00 24.20 -4.49
N PRO A 275 -24.19 24.19 -3.84
CA PRO A 275 -25.22 25.19 -4.12
C PRO A 275 -24.77 26.61 -3.78
N TYR A 276 -24.01 26.77 -2.69
CA TYR A 276 -23.45 28.06 -2.28
C TYR A 276 -22.43 28.58 -3.30
N LEU A 277 -21.53 27.71 -3.79
CA LEU A 277 -20.57 28.07 -4.84
C LEU A 277 -21.27 28.61 -6.08
N LEU A 278 -22.34 27.94 -6.51
CA LEU A 278 -23.14 28.32 -7.68
C LEU A 278 -23.91 29.63 -7.47
N GLU A 279 -24.57 29.81 -6.32
CA GLU A 279 -25.31 31.03 -5.99
C GLU A 279 -24.38 32.25 -5.99
N ARG A 280 -23.19 32.09 -5.42
CA ARG A 280 -22.17 33.14 -5.33
C ARG A 280 -21.33 33.30 -6.58
N LYS A 281 -21.50 32.43 -7.58
CA LYS A 281 -20.73 32.38 -8.84
C LYS A 281 -19.22 32.31 -8.60
N LEU A 282 -18.84 31.50 -7.63
CA LEU A 282 -17.44 31.22 -7.32
C LEU A 282 -16.85 30.32 -8.41
N THR A 283 -15.58 30.53 -8.75
CA THR A 283 -14.91 29.74 -9.78
C THR A 283 -14.15 28.54 -9.21
N HIS A 284 -13.79 28.58 -7.92
CA HIS A 284 -13.03 27.53 -7.28
C HIS A 284 -13.48 27.27 -5.84
N VAL A 285 -13.28 26.04 -5.38
CA VAL A 285 -13.38 25.63 -3.98
C VAL A 285 -12.03 25.11 -3.50
N GLU A 286 -11.64 25.46 -2.28
CA GLU A 286 -10.39 25.01 -1.65
C GLU A 286 -10.70 24.10 -0.45
N LEU A 287 -10.19 22.85 -0.51
CA LEU A 287 -10.42 21.82 0.50
C LEU A 287 -9.26 21.75 1.49
N ALA A 288 -9.52 22.04 2.77
CA ALA A 288 -8.52 21.94 3.84
C ALA A 288 -8.66 20.63 4.62
N PHE A 289 -8.00 19.54 4.18
CA PHE A 289 -8.12 18.20 4.78
C PHE A 289 -7.46 18.03 6.14
N TRP A 290 -6.47 18.85 6.43
CA TRP A 290 -5.60 18.66 7.59
C TRP A 290 -5.90 19.73 8.63
N ALA A 291 -6.30 19.29 9.83
CA ALA A 291 -6.34 20.18 10.97
C ALA A 291 -4.92 20.49 11.48
N GLU A 292 -4.76 21.64 12.14
CA GLU A 292 -3.48 21.98 12.75
C GLU A 292 -3.09 20.94 13.82
N GLY A 293 -1.88 20.39 13.72
CA GLY A 293 -1.37 19.36 14.64
C GLY A 293 -1.87 17.93 14.36
N GLU A 294 -2.64 17.71 13.30
CA GLU A 294 -3.07 16.37 12.90
C GLU A 294 -1.91 15.55 12.33
N THR A 295 -1.76 14.31 12.80
CA THR A 295 -0.79 13.36 12.26
C THR A 295 -1.35 12.69 11.01
N VAL A 296 -0.67 12.87 9.88
CA VAL A 296 -1.03 12.27 8.59
C VAL A 296 -0.52 10.84 8.54
N ALA A 297 -1.44 9.88 8.56
CA ALA A 297 -1.08 8.46 8.48
C ALA A 297 -0.80 7.97 7.06
N SER A 298 -1.41 8.60 6.05
CA SER A 298 -1.17 8.32 4.63
C SER A 298 -1.32 9.60 3.80
N TYR A 299 -0.36 9.83 2.89
CA TYR A 299 -0.34 10.97 1.99
C TYR A 299 -1.08 10.69 0.67
N TYR A 300 -1.31 9.41 0.36
CA TYR A 300 -1.98 8.93 -0.85
C TYR A 300 -3.45 8.57 -0.61
N ALA A 301 -4.03 9.09 0.46
CA ALA A 301 -5.44 8.91 0.79
C ALA A 301 -6.06 10.24 1.23
N PRO A 302 -7.36 10.47 0.95
CA PRO A 302 -8.12 11.51 1.62
C PRO A 302 -8.21 11.18 3.11
N ASN A 303 -8.39 12.22 3.93
CA ASN A 303 -8.46 12.06 5.37
C ASN A 303 -9.65 11.15 5.75
N PRO A 304 -9.40 9.95 6.30
CA PRO A 304 -10.43 8.95 6.54
C PRO A 304 -11.44 9.38 7.62
N ARG A 305 -11.13 10.43 8.40
CA ARG A 305 -12.08 11.02 9.36
C ARG A 305 -13.33 11.58 8.71
N HIS A 306 -13.21 12.09 7.48
CA HIS A 306 -14.28 12.83 6.82
C HIS A 306 -15.08 11.98 5.82
N GLY A 307 -14.75 10.71 5.63
CA GLY A 307 -15.51 9.81 4.77
C GLY A 307 -14.63 9.00 3.84
N ARG A 308 -15.24 8.47 2.79
CA ARG A 308 -14.59 7.53 1.88
C ARG A 308 -14.07 8.24 0.61
N PRO A 309 -13.04 7.69 -0.06
CA PRO A 309 -12.53 8.20 -1.34
C PRO A 309 -13.60 8.56 -2.37
N GLU A 310 -14.58 7.69 -2.56
CA GLU A 310 -15.66 7.85 -3.54
C GLU A 310 -16.55 9.07 -3.28
N GLU A 311 -16.72 9.47 -2.03
CA GLU A 311 -17.55 10.64 -1.66
C GLU A 311 -16.84 11.93 -2.06
N LEU A 312 -15.52 11.98 -1.89
CA LEU A 312 -14.70 13.09 -2.37
C LEU A 312 -14.66 13.13 -3.90
N MET A 313 -14.44 11.99 -4.57
CA MET A 313 -14.46 11.89 -6.03
C MET A 313 -15.78 12.42 -6.61
N ALA A 314 -16.92 12.00 -6.02
CA ALA A 314 -18.23 12.44 -6.46
C ALA A 314 -18.44 13.96 -6.31
N PHE A 315 -17.89 14.59 -5.25
CA PHE A 315 -17.94 16.04 -5.11
C PHE A 315 -17.11 16.76 -6.17
N ILE A 316 -15.89 16.29 -6.43
CA ILE A 316 -15.01 16.90 -7.44
C ILE A 316 -15.64 16.79 -8.83
N ASP A 317 -16.18 15.62 -9.18
CA ASP A 317 -16.93 15.41 -10.43
C ASP A 317 -18.14 16.37 -10.54
N ALA A 318 -18.87 16.57 -9.44
CA ALA A 318 -19.99 17.51 -9.41
C ALA A 318 -19.58 18.97 -9.62
N CYS A 319 -18.43 19.39 -9.06
CA CYS A 319 -17.85 20.71 -9.29
C CYS A 319 -17.45 20.91 -10.76
N HIS A 320 -16.72 19.95 -11.34
CA HIS A 320 -16.25 20.05 -12.73
C HIS A 320 -17.40 20.10 -13.75
N ARG A 321 -18.46 19.31 -13.54
CA ARG A 321 -19.68 19.37 -14.39
C ARG A 321 -20.41 20.72 -14.30
N ARG A 322 -20.00 21.60 -13.37
CA ARG A 322 -20.53 22.94 -13.17
C ARG A 322 -19.47 24.04 -13.30
N ASP A 323 -18.35 23.73 -13.96
CA ASP A 323 -17.27 24.66 -14.24
C ASP A 323 -16.62 25.28 -12.99
N ILE A 324 -16.62 24.55 -11.88
CA ILE A 324 -15.96 24.93 -10.63
C ILE A 324 -14.70 24.09 -10.48
N GLY A 325 -13.55 24.75 -10.34
CA GLY A 325 -12.28 24.07 -10.06
C GLY A 325 -12.12 23.71 -8.58
N VAL A 326 -11.37 22.65 -8.31
CA VAL A 326 -11.06 22.18 -6.96
C VAL A 326 -9.57 22.35 -6.66
N ILE A 327 -9.30 23.07 -5.58
CA ILE A 327 -7.97 23.28 -5.01
C ILE A 327 -7.85 22.42 -3.76
N LEU A 328 -6.74 21.73 -3.61
CA LEU A 328 -6.45 20.93 -2.41
C LEU A 328 -5.34 21.57 -1.58
N ASP A 329 -5.59 21.76 -0.29
CA ASP A 329 -4.54 22.00 0.71
C ASP A 329 -3.75 20.70 0.89
N TRP A 330 -2.59 20.62 0.22
CA TRP A 330 -2.03 19.36 -0.24
C TRP A 330 -1.45 18.49 0.87
N ILE A 331 -0.31 18.90 1.42
CA ILE A 331 0.38 18.16 2.47
C ILE A 331 0.93 19.13 3.50
N PRO A 332 0.91 18.79 4.79
CA PRO A 332 1.60 19.58 5.79
C PRO A 332 3.11 19.57 5.51
N PRO A 333 3.80 20.73 5.62
CA PRO A 333 5.24 20.81 5.36
C PRO A 333 6.09 20.14 6.44
N LEU A 334 5.50 19.91 7.63
CA LEU A 334 6.16 19.32 8.79
C LEU A 334 5.62 17.92 9.06
N LEU A 335 6.52 17.06 9.53
CA LEU A 335 6.22 15.70 9.96
C LEU A 335 6.16 15.63 11.49
N PRO A 336 5.24 14.85 12.06
CA PRO A 336 5.16 14.68 13.50
C PRO A 336 6.39 13.90 14.00
N SER A 337 7.09 14.43 15.00
CA SER A 337 8.29 13.80 15.56
C SER A 337 8.02 12.55 16.39
N GLU A 338 6.79 12.40 16.89
CA GLU A 338 6.32 11.22 17.61
C GLU A 338 5.58 10.21 16.69
N GLY A 339 5.41 10.54 15.40
CA GLY A 339 4.57 9.81 14.46
C GLY A 339 5.16 8.45 14.05
N GLN A 340 4.45 7.37 14.36
CA GLN A 340 4.87 6.00 14.06
C GLN A 340 4.81 5.66 12.56
N GLU A 341 4.43 6.58 11.69
CA GLU A 341 4.26 6.35 10.26
C GLU A 341 5.60 6.55 9.52
N LEU A 342 5.83 7.71 8.89
CA LEU A 342 7.02 7.92 8.04
C LEU A 342 8.33 8.12 8.81
N THR A 343 8.28 8.47 10.10
CA THR A 343 9.51 8.68 10.88
C THR A 343 10.15 7.35 11.23
N TRP A 344 11.49 7.28 11.20
CA TRP A 344 12.23 6.06 11.53
C TRP A 344 11.70 4.81 10.81
N PHE A 345 11.35 4.97 9.52
CA PHE A 345 10.44 4.06 8.81
C PHE A 345 10.95 2.62 8.76
N ASP A 346 12.22 2.41 8.42
CA ASP A 346 12.83 1.07 8.26
C ASP A 346 13.91 0.77 9.31
N GLY A 347 13.88 1.53 10.41
CA GLY A 347 14.95 1.56 11.40
C GLY A 347 15.96 2.69 11.15
N THR A 348 15.72 3.52 10.13
CA THR A 348 16.47 4.73 9.84
C THR A 348 15.52 5.85 9.37
N ARG A 349 16.03 7.08 9.29
CA ARG A 349 15.29 8.24 8.76
C ARG A 349 15.44 8.29 7.23
N ILE A 350 14.53 7.63 6.52
CA ILE A 350 14.55 7.58 5.03
C ILE A 350 13.63 8.60 4.36
N TYR A 351 12.61 9.10 5.08
CA TYR A 351 11.67 10.12 4.57
C TYR A 351 11.93 11.51 5.13
N ASP A 352 12.50 11.61 6.32
CA ASP A 352 12.54 12.84 7.10
C ASP A 352 13.96 13.28 7.50
N ALA A 353 14.11 14.58 7.71
CA ALA A 353 15.30 15.24 8.22
C ALA A 353 14.92 16.34 9.24
N ASP A 354 15.89 16.77 10.04
CA ASP A 354 15.68 17.84 11.00
C ASP A 354 15.55 19.19 10.29
N VAL A 355 14.57 19.98 10.70
CA VAL A 355 14.45 21.36 10.20
C VAL A 355 15.63 22.18 10.71
N PRO A 356 16.43 22.82 9.82
CA PRO A 356 17.58 23.61 10.22
C PRO A 356 17.19 24.71 11.23
N GLY A 357 17.83 24.70 12.39
CA GLY A 357 17.58 25.68 13.45
C GLY A 357 16.31 25.46 14.29
N GLN A 358 15.57 24.36 14.08
CA GLN A 358 14.37 24.01 14.84
C GLN A 358 14.45 22.58 15.41
N PRO A 359 15.16 22.37 16.54
CA PRO A 359 15.31 21.04 17.14
C PRO A 359 13.96 20.37 17.44
N GLY A 360 13.84 19.08 17.12
CA GLY A 360 12.64 18.29 17.37
C GLY A 360 11.51 18.49 16.35
N THR A 361 11.73 19.32 15.33
CA THR A 361 10.80 19.51 14.20
C THR A 361 11.33 18.77 12.98
N LEU A 362 10.48 17.94 12.38
CA LEU A 362 10.85 17.12 11.22
C LEU A 362 10.19 17.66 9.95
N ALA A 363 10.89 17.54 8.83
CA ALA A 363 10.37 17.79 7.49
C ALA A 363 10.84 16.70 6.53
N PHE A 364 10.25 16.63 5.35
CA PHE A 364 10.72 15.70 4.32
C PHE A 364 12.18 15.97 3.95
N ASP A 365 12.98 14.91 3.84
CA ASP A 365 14.37 14.97 3.37
C ASP A 365 14.41 15.17 1.86
N LEU A 366 14.32 16.44 1.44
CA LEU A 366 14.35 16.82 0.03
C LEU A 366 15.73 16.64 -0.62
N GLU A 367 16.78 16.24 0.10
CA GLU A 367 18.06 15.87 -0.52
C GLU A 367 18.02 14.47 -1.14
N ARG A 368 17.03 13.64 -0.75
CA ARG A 368 16.85 12.28 -1.26
C ARG A 368 15.97 12.25 -2.52
N PRO A 369 16.48 11.74 -3.66
CA PRO A 369 15.69 11.62 -4.89
C PRO A 369 14.42 10.78 -4.71
N GLU A 370 14.45 9.71 -3.92
CA GLU A 370 13.29 8.87 -3.65
C GLU A 370 12.17 9.63 -2.93
N VAL A 371 12.53 10.50 -1.98
CA VAL A 371 11.57 11.34 -1.22
C VAL A 371 11.02 12.43 -2.12
N GLN A 372 11.86 13.07 -2.93
CA GLN A 372 11.38 14.00 -3.98
C GLN A 372 10.39 13.30 -4.92
N ASN A 373 10.70 12.07 -5.35
CA ASN A 373 9.83 11.30 -6.22
C ASN A 373 8.50 10.96 -5.54
N PHE A 374 8.52 10.58 -4.25
CA PHE A 374 7.33 10.33 -3.44
C PHE A 374 6.43 11.56 -3.41
N LEU A 375 6.98 12.76 -3.21
CA LEU A 375 6.21 14.01 -3.17
C LEU A 375 5.71 14.43 -4.56
N VAL A 376 6.56 14.41 -5.58
CA VAL A 376 6.18 14.76 -6.96
C VAL A 376 5.07 13.84 -7.47
N THR A 377 5.18 12.54 -7.23
CA THR A 377 4.16 11.58 -7.66
C THR A 377 2.90 11.65 -6.81
N ASN A 378 2.98 12.17 -5.57
CA ASN A 378 1.81 12.44 -4.76
C ASN A 378 1.02 13.65 -5.30
N ALA A 379 1.71 14.70 -5.74
CA ALA A 379 1.05 15.81 -6.44
C ALA A 379 0.35 15.33 -7.73
N LEU A 380 1.02 14.48 -8.50
CA LEU A 380 0.44 13.85 -9.70
C LEU A 380 -0.73 12.92 -9.36
N PHE A 381 -0.68 12.22 -8.24
CA PHE A 381 -1.75 11.33 -7.78
C PHE A 381 -3.05 12.09 -7.57
N TRP A 382 -3.03 13.21 -6.85
CA TRP A 382 -4.24 14.02 -6.62
C TRP A 382 -4.85 14.55 -7.93
N ARG A 383 -4.01 14.92 -8.89
CA ARG A 383 -4.46 15.33 -10.22
C ARG A 383 -4.99 14.16 -11.06
N GLN A 384 -4.32 13.00 -11.06
CA GLN A 384 -4.63 11.89 -11.97
C GLN A 384 -5.76 11.00 -11.45
N ILE A 385 -5.88 10.85 -10.13
CA ILE A 385 -6.82 9.92 -9.49
C ILE A 385 -8.05 10.64 -8.94
N TYR A 386 -7.87 11.85 -8.39
CA TYR A 386 -8.95 12.66 -7.83
C TYR A 386 -9.31 13.87 -8.70
N HIS A 387 -8.63 14.08 -9.83
CA HIS A 387 -8.87 15.19 -10.75
C HIS A 387 -8.73 16.59 -10.14
N VAL A 388 -7.98 16.75 -9.04
CA VAL A 388 -7.73 18.06 -8.43
C VAL A 388 -7.02 19.00 -9.43
N ASP A 389 -7.49 20.25 -9.53
CA ASP A 389 -6.99 21.24 -10.50
C ASP A 389 -5.73 21.97 -10.01
N ALA A 390 -5.62 22.21 -8.70
CA ALA A 390 -4.47 22.88 -8.12
C ALA A 390 -4.17 22.43 -6.69
N LEU A 391 -2.91 22.61 -6.28
CA LEU A 391 -2.42 22.32 -4.95
C LEU A 391 -2.02 23.61 -4.26
N ARG A 392 -2.32 23.71 -2.97
CA ARG A 392 -1.87 24.78 -2.08
C ARG A 392 -0.98 24.17 -1.00
N THR A 393 0.13 24.84 -0.68
CA THR A 393 1.13 24.43 0.33
C THR A 393 1.37 25.53 1.33
#